data_AF-Q6SFP1-F1
#
_entry.id   AF-Q6SFP1-F1
#
_cell.length_a   1.000
_cell.length_b   1.000
_cell.length_c   1.000
_cell.angle_alpha   90.00
_cell.angle_beta   90.00
_cell.angle_gamma   90.00
#
_symmetry.space_group_name_H-M   'P 1'
#
loop_
_entity.id
_entity.type
_entity.pdbx_description
1 polymer ?
#
loop_
_entity_poly.entity_id
_entity_poly.type
_entity_poly.pdbx_seq_one_letter_code
_entity_poly.pdbx_strand_id
1 'polypeptide(L)'
;MKKISLFLLALLLVVTSKASSLETKLSPQGSDKYNFTIKGDAKTSEKKLRDDFQKKVNEVCGTRFEIINIKTDYINKEGSKNNVLEGTFKCFVNSQM
;
A
#
# COMPACT_ATOMS: atom_id res chain seq x y z
N MET A 1 50.20 -8.64 -5.42
CA MET A 1 49.73 -7.28 -5.82
C MET A 1 49.00 -7.45 -7.15
N LYS A 2 47.74 -7.07 -7.41
CA LYS A 2 46.82 -6.07 -6.86
C LYS A 2 45.43 -6.69 -6.65
N LYS A 3 44.75 -6.25 -5.60
CA LYS A 3 43.39 -6.63 -5.22
C LYS A 3 42.40 -5.98 -6.19
N ILE A 4 41.56 -6.77 -6.85
CA ILE A 4 40.36 -6.25 -7.53
C ILE A 4 39.31 -6.12 -6.44
N SER A 5 39.29 -4.95 -5.79
CA SER A 5 38.26 -4.62 -4.82
C SER A 5 37.04 -4.16 -5.60
N LEU A 6 36.06 -5.05 -5.67
CA LEU A 6 34.70 -4.84 -6.15
C LEU A 6 33.98 -3.85 -5.22
N PHE A 7 34.41 -2.59 -5.15
CA PHE A 7 33.58 -1.54 -4.59
C PHE A 7 32.54 -1.21 -5.65
N LEU A 8 31.49 -2.04 -5.64
CA LEU A 8 30.13 -1.67 -6.00
C LEU A 8 29.95 -0.22 -5.56
N LEU A 9 30.08 0.67 -6.54
CA LEU A 9 29.70 2.05 -6.40
C LEU A 9 28.24 1.99 -6.01
N ALA A 10 28.02 2.18 -4.71
CA ALA A 10 26.76 2.03 -4.05
C ALA A 10 25.78 2.96 -4.77
N LEU A 11 25.08 2.37 -5.73
CA LEU A 11 23.91 2.91 -6.36
C LEU A 11 22.82 2.85 -5.29
N LEU A 12 23.02 3.61 -4.21
CA LEU A 12 21.96 4.08 -3.34
C LEU A 12 21.18 5.09 -4.20
N LEU A 13 20.48 4.55 -5.19
CA LEU A 13 19.23 5.13 -5.66
C LEU A 13 18.31 5.08 -4.44
N VAL A 14 18.50 6.05 -3.55
CA VAL A 14 17.44 6.50 -2.66
C VAL A 14 16.41 7.07 -3.62
N VAL A 15 15.52 6.20 -4.08
CA VAL A 15 14.26 6.59 -4.67
C VAL A 15 13.57 7.34 -3.54
N THR A 16 13.71 8.66 -3.53
CA THR A 16 12.86 9.53 -2.75
C THR A 16 11.48 9.45 -3.38
N SER A 17 10.76 8.37 -3.07
CA SER A 17 9.33 8.33 -3.30
C SER A 17 8.78 9.48 -2.49
N LYS A 18 8.36 10.54 -3.21
CA LYS A 18 7.62 11.67 -2.68
C LYS A 18 6.62 11.09 -1.67
N ALA A 19 6.86 11.34 -0.39
CA ALA A 19 6.05 10.75 0.67
C ALA A 19 4.63 11.17 0.37
N SER A 20 3.82 10.21 -0.05
CA SER A 20 2.40 10.44 -0.22
C SER A 20 1.91 10.96 1.13
N SER A 21 1.20 12.08 1.17
CA SER A 21 0.54 12.60 2.38
C SER A 21 -0.51 11.64 2.95
N LEU A 22 -0.66 10.47 2.33
CA LEU A 22 -1.55 9.40 2.72
C LEU A 22 -1.00 8.62 3.90
N GLU A 23 -1.74 8.63 5.01
CA GLU A 23 -1.51 7.68 6.08
C GLU A 23 -2.04 6.32 5.67
N THR A 24 -1.20 5.28 5.74
CA THR A 24 -1.60 3.91 5.39
C THR A 24 -1.34 2.95 6.52
N LYS A 25 -2.22 1.96 6.69
CA LYS A 25 -2.05 0.88 7.68
C LYS A 25 -2.48 -0.45 7.08
N LEU A 26 -1.54 -1.39 6.97
CA LEU A 26 -1.79 -2.76 6.56
C LEU A 26 -1.65 -3.68 7.78
N SER A 27 -2.64 -4.52 8.05
CA SER A 27 -2.60 -5.47 9.15
C SER A 27 -3.00 -6.88 8.70
N PRO A 28 -2.15 -7.90 8.90
CA PRO A 28 -2.53 -9.29 8.62
C PRO A 28 -3.64 -9.73 9.57
N GLN A 29 -4.52 -10.62 9.09
CA GLN A 29 -5.64 -11.20 9.84
C GLN A 29 -5.52 -12.73 9.94
N GLY A 30 -4.42 -13.31 9.44
CA GLY A 30 -4.24 -14.75 9.27
C GLY A 30 -4.89 -15.28 7.99
N SER A 31 -4.54 -16.52 7.62
CA SER A 31 -5.07 -17.20 6.41
C SER A 31 -4.98 -16.34 5.15
N ASP A 32 -3.83 -15.67 4.98
CA ASP A 32 -3.50 -14.77 3.87
C ASP A 32 -4.45 -13.57 3.70
N LYS A 33 -5.23 -13.26 4.73
CA LYS A 33 -6.16 -12.12 4.75
C LYS A 33 -5.50 -10.89 5.38
N TYR A 34 -5.81 -9.72 4.84
CA TYR A 34 -5.27 -8.44 5.25
C TYR A 34 -6.39 -7.41 5.34
N ASN A 35 -6.33 -6.56 6.36
CA ASN A 35 -7.06 -5.30 6.37
C ASN A 35 -6.11 -4.17 5.97
N PHE A 36 -6.60 -3.25 5.15
CA PHE A 36 -5.84 -2.10 4.68
C PHE A 36 -6.67 -0.83 4.79
N THR A 37 -6.11 0.17 5.47
CA THR A 37 -6.71 1.50 5.62
C THR A 37 -5.81 2.52 4.95
N ILE A 38 -6.42 3.42 4.18
CA ILE A 38 -5.77 4.58 3.57
C ILE A 38 -6.54 5.82 3.98
N LYS A 39 -5.87 6.80 4.59
CA LYS A 39 -6.45 8.11 4.89
C LYS A 39 -5.87 9.13 3.94
N GLY A 40 -6.75 9.77 3.19
CA GLY A 40 -6.47 10.91 2.34
C GLY A 40 -6.19 12.18 3.14
N ASP A 41 -5.57 13.14 2.48
CA ASP A 41 -5.62 14.54 2.91
C ASP A 41 -6.86 15.26 2.32
N ALA A 42 -7.00 16.55 2.61
CA ALA A 42 -8.14 17.36 2.17
C ALA A 42 -8.31 17.47 0.64
N LYS A 43 -7.27 17.15 -0.14
CA LYS A 43 -7.28 17.20 -1.61
C LYS A 43 -7.41 15.82 -2.24
N THR A 44 -7.31 14.76 -1.44
CA THR A 44 -7.34 13.39 -1.94
C THR A 44 -8.77 12.99 -2.30
N SER A 45 -8.99 12.63 -3.56
CA SER A 45 -10.28 12.13 -4.04
C SER A 45 -10.48 10.65 -3.68
N GLU A 46 -11.73 10.22 -3.59
CA GLU A 46 -12.06 8.80 -3.42
C GLU A 46 -11.46 7.94 -4.54
N LYS A 47 -11.53 8.41 -5.80
CA LYS A 47 -10.92 7.70 -6.93
C LYS A 47 -9.43 7.45 -6.68
N LYS A 48 -8.70 8.46 -6.21
CA LYS A 48 -7.27 8.33 -5.91
C LYS A 48 -7.01 7.29 -4.83
N LEU A 49 -7.82 7.25 -3.77
CA LEU A 49 -7.71 6.21 -2.74
C LEU A 49 -7.96 4.81 -3.29
N ARG A 50 -8.94 4.63 -4.19
CA ARG A 50 -9.21 3.33 -4.83
C ARG A 50 -8.05 2.89 -5.72
N ASP A 51 -7.48 3.80 -6.50
CA ASP A 51 -6.31 3.53 -7.33
C ASP A 51 -5.11 3.10 -6.46
N ASP A 52 -4.87 3.79 -5.33
CA ASP A 52 -3.79 3.46 -4.41
C ASP A 52 -4.05 2.17 -3.61
N PHE A 53 -5.31 1.88 -3.26
CA PHE A 53 -5.71 0.61 -2.68
C PHE A 53 -5.39 -0.56 -3.62
N GLN A 54 -5.82 -0.47 -4.87
CA GLN A 54 -5.60 -1.53 -5.85
C GLN A 54 -4.10 -1.70 -6.14
N LYS A 55 -3.35 -0.61 -6.26
CA LYS A 55 -1.89 -0.67 -6.37
C LYS A 55 -1.28 -1.41 -5.18
N LYS A 56 -1.72 -1.13 -3.95
CA LYS A 56 -1.19 -1.79 -2.77
C LYS A 56 -1.53 -3.28 -2.72
N VAL A 57 -2.76 -3.66 -3.07
CA VAL A 57 -3.16 -5.07 -3.15
C VAL A 57 -2.29 -5.81 -4.16
N ASN A 58 -2.03 -5.21 -5.32
CA ASN A 58 -1.13 -5.79 -6.33
C ASN A 58 0.31 -5.91 -5.83
N GLU A 59 0.83 -4.92 -5.09
CA GLU A 59 2.16 -4.99 -4.47
C GLU A 59 2.27 -6.14 -3.46
N VAL A 60 1.20 -6.42 -2.69
CA VAL A 60 1.20 -7.42 -1.62
C VAL A 60 0.92 -8.83 -2.15
N CYS A 61 -0.06 -8.98 -3.06
CA CYS A 61 -0.54 -10.28 -3.53
C CYS A 61 -0.09 -10.64 -4.96
N GLY A 62 0.52 -9.72 -5.70
CA GLY A 62 0.73 -9.88 -7.14
C GLY A 62 -0.61 -9.86 -7.89
N THR A 63 -0.86 -10.89 -8.71
CA THR A 63 -2.06 -10.98 -9.56
C THR A 63 -3.16 -11.87 -8.99
N ARG A 64 -2.91 -12.59 -7.88
CA ARG A 64 -3.84 -13.57 -7.33
C ARG A 64 -4.37 -13.13 -5.97
N PHE A 65 -5.52 -12.48 -5.99
CA PHE A 65 -6.17 -12.02 -4.78
C PHE A 65 -7.69 -11.97 -4.95
N GLU A 66 -8.37 -11.87 -3.81
CA GLU A 66 -9.79 -11.57 -3.71
C GLU A 66 -9.96 -10.33 -2.84
N ILE A 67 -10.67 -9.32 -3.34
CA ILE A 67 -11.10 -8.19 -2.51
C ILE A 67 -12.40 -8.63 -1.82
N ILE A 68 -12.34 -8.77 -0.50
CA ILE A 68 -13.47 -9.24 0.33
C ILE A 68 -14.41 -8.07 0.65
N ASN A 69 -13.85 -6.92 0.99
CA ASN A 69 -14.62 -5.72 1.29
C ASN A 69 -13.83 -4.46 0.92
N ILE A 70 -14.53 -3.41 0.54
CA ILE A 70 -13.98 -2.08 0.33
C ILE A 70 -15.06 -1.04 0.62
N LYS A 71 -14.76 -0.14 1.56
CA LYS A 71 -15.65 0.94 1.99
C LYS A 71 -14.89 2.25 1.97
N THR A 72 -15.55 3.30 1.50
CA THR A 72 -15.07 4.68 1.63
C THR A 72 -15.94 5.40 2.65
N ASP A 73 -15.30 6.08 3.59
CA ASP A 73 -15.91 6.97 4.58
C ASP A 73 -15.20 8.33 4.56
N TYR A 74 -15.66 9.24 5.42
CA TYR A 74 -15.04 10.55 5.60
C TYR A 74 -14.78 10.79 7.08
N ILE A 75 -13.62 11.34 7.40
CA ILE A 75 -13.30 11.83 8.74
C ILE A 75 -13.18 13.35 8.66
N ASN A 76 -13.96 14.03 9.48
CA ASN A 76 -13.80 15.46 9.71
C ASN A 76 -12.82 15.66 10.87
N LYS A 77 -11.62 16.15 10.58
CA LYS A 77 -10.69 16.65 11.59
C LYS A 77 -10.43 18.13 11.29
N GLU A 78 -10.63 18.98 12.29
CA GLU A 78 -10.18 20.39 12.25
C GLU A 78 -10.63 21.17 11.00
N GLY A 79 -11.88 20.98 10.58
CA GLY A 79 -12.45 21.68 9.41
C GLY A 79 -12.07 21.09 8.04
N SER A 80 -11.26 20.04 7.99
CA SER A 80 -10.92 19.31 6.77
C SER A 80 -11.67 17.98 6.69
N LYS A 81 -12.37 17.77 5.56
CA LYS A 81 -13.06 16.52 5.24
C LYS A 81 -12.09 15.60 4.49
N ASN A 82 -11.55 14.62 5.19
CA ASN A 82 -10.58 13.69 4.63
C ASN A 82 -11.26 12.37 4.25
N ASN A 83 -11.08 11.94 3.01
CA ASN A 83 -11.53 10.61 2.56
C ASN A 83 -10.75 9.53 3.30
N VAL A 84 -11.42 8.47 3.71
CA VAL A 84 -10.79 7.27 4.26
C VAL A 84 -11.32 6.07 3.53
N LEU A 85 -10.42 5.18 3.11
CA LEU A 85 -10.77 3.92 2.48
C LEU A 85 -10.30 2.78 3.38
N GLU A 86 -11.23 1.89 3.71
CA GLU A 86 -10.97 0.67 4.46
C GLU A 86 -11.35 -0.52 3.61
N GLY A 87 -10.43 -1.46 3.47
CA GLY A 87 -10.70 -2.67 2.73
C GLY A 87 -10.09 -3.89 3.37
N THR A 88 -10.64 -5.04 3.00
CA THR A 88 -10.14 -6.36 3.38
C THR A 88 -9.91 -7.14 2.10
N PHE A 89 -8.76 -7.78 1.98
CA PHE A 89 -8.43 -8.63 0.84
C PHE A 89 -7.72 -9.90 1.30
N LYS A 90 -7.80 -10.95 0.49
CA LYS A 90 -7.07 -12.20 0.71
C LYS A 90 -6.11 -12.41 -0.46
N CYS A 91 -4.84 -12.63 -0.17
CA CYS A 91 -3.90 -13.10 -1.17
C CYS A 91 -4.04 -14.61 -1.33
N PHE A 92 -3.91 -15.11 -2.54
CA PHE A 92 -3.72 -16.54 -2.75
C PHE A 92 -2.23 -16.78 -3.00
N VAL A 93 -1.48 -17.07 -1.94
CA VAL A 93 -0.17 -17.71 -2.13
C VAL A 93 -0.41 -19.05 -2.82
N ASN A 94 0.44 -19.39 -3.79
CA ASN A 94 0.47 -20.75 -4.32
C ASN A 94 0.78 -21.69 -3.14
N SER A 95 -0.24 -22.19 -2.44
CA SER A 95 -0.12 -23.39 -1.64
C SER A 95 0.16 -24.52 -2.63
N GLN A 96 1.44 -24.67 -2.97
CA GLN A 96 2.06 -25.81 -3.64
C GLN A 96 1.17 -26.48 -4.70
N MET A 97 1.38 -26.11 -5.97
CA MET A 97 1.26 -27.10 -7.05
C MET A 97 2.40 -28.11 -6.90
#